data_AF-A0AAD6NRD7-F1
#
_entry.id   AF-A0AAD6NRD7-F1
#
_cell.length_a   1.000
_cell.length_b   1.000
_cell.length_c   1.000
_cell.angle_alpha   90.00
_cell.angle_beta   90.00
_cell.angle_gamma   90.00
#
_symmetry.space_group_name_H-M   'P 1'
#
loop_
_entity.id
_entity.type
_entity.pdbx_description
1 polymer ?
#
loop_
_entity_poly.entity_id
_entity_poly.type
_entity_poly.pdbx_seq_one_letter_code
_entity_poly.pdbx_strand_id
1 'polypeptide(L)'
;MGRAQDARNVFEEILVANPLSFEALFENALLMDRFGEGEAVIRRLQEALDIAEEENKVKEARDVRLIMAQIHFLQKNVEEALKSYQELSKEDPKDFRPYFCRGMIYSLLDRNEEAKQQFAKYRELSPKKFEVEGYLRTSLSRMKLFGSNEKN
;
A
#
# COMPACT_ATOMS: atom_id res chain seq x y z
N MET A 1 -0.68 -22.17 11.53
CA MET A 1 -1.50 -22.23 10.31
C MET A 1 -2.97 -21.82 10.52
N GLY A 2 -3.63 -22.13 11.64
CA GLY A 2 -5.05 -21.75 11.86
C GLY A 2 -5.38 -20.25 11.81
N ARG A 3 -4.73 -19.42 12.64
CA ARG A 3 -5.08 -17.98 12.78
C ARG A 3 -4.99 -17.14 11.50
N ALA A 4 -4.13 -17.53 10.57
CA ALA A 4 -3.96 -16.81 9.31
C ALA A 4 -5.03 -17.20 8.28
N GLN A 5 -5.46 -18.46 8.28
CA GLN A 5 -6.60 -18.89 7.47
C GLN A 5 -7.91 -18.28 7.99
N ASP A 6 -8.06 -18.22 9.33
CA ASP A 6 -9.22 -17.59 9.97
C ASP A 6 -9.29 -16.09 9.62
N ALA A 7 -8.16 -15.38 9.67
CA ALA A 7 -8.09 -13.97 9.27
C ALA A 7 -8.44 -13.76 7.79
N ARG A 8 -7.99 -14.67 6.91
CA ARG A 8 -8.33 -14.60 5.48
C ARG A 8 -9.84 -14.66 5.26
N ASN A 9 -10.49 -15.63 5.90
CA ASN A 9 -11.94 -15.82 5.78
C ASN A 9 -12.71 -14.58 6.27
N VAL A 10 -12.28 -13.98 7.38
CA VAL A 10 -12.90 -12.75 7.91
C VAL A 10 -12.78 -11.59 6.92
N PHE A 11 -11.60 -11.38 6.33
CA PHE A 11 -11.45 -10.32 5.33
C PHE A 11 -12.26 -10.61 4.06
N GLU A 12 -12.32 -11.86 3.61
CA GLU A 12 -13.14 -12.24 2.47
C GLU A 12 -14.64 -11.99 2.74
N GLU A 13 -15.15 -12.30 3.93
CA GLU A 13 -16.53 -11.98 4.33
C GLU A 13 -16.80 -10.47 4.32
N ILE A 14 -15.86 -9.65 4.83
CA ILE A 14 -15.98 -8.19 4.79
C ILE A 14 -16.01 -7.70 3.34
N LEU A 15 -15.16 -8.27 2.48
CA LEU A 15 -15.07 -7.88 1.07
C LEU A 15 -16.29 -8.32 0.25
N VAL A 16 -16.98 -9.38 0.65
CA VAL A 16 -18.29 -9.73 0.07
C VAL A 16 -19.35 -8.66 0.38
N ALA A 17 -19.35 -8.13 1.61
CA ALA A 17 -20.31 -7.10 2.02
C ALA A 17 -19.91 -5.68 1.56
N ASN A 18 -18.62 -5.38 1.53
CA ASN A 18 -18.03 -4.11 1.10
C ASN A 18 -16.75 -4.38 0.29
N PRO A 19 -16.86 -4.57 -1.04
CA PRO A 19 -15.72 -4.89 -1.91
C PRO A 19 -14.61 -3.84 -1.91
N LEU A 20 -14.93 -2.60 -1.54
CA LEU A 20 -14.02 -1.46 -1.56
C LEU A 20 -13.57 -1.02 -0.17
N SER A 21 -13.74 -1.88 0.83
CA SER A 21 -13.22 -1.66 2.18
C SER A 21 -11.68 -1.58 2.15
N PHE A 22 -11.13 -0.38 2.32
CA PHE A 22 -9.69 -0.16 2.30
C PHE A 22 -8.94 -1.05 3.29
N GLU A 23 -9.41 -1.11 4.54
CA GLU A 23 -8.76 -1.92 5.59
C GLU A 23 -8.77 -3.41 5.25
N ALA A 24 -9.90 -3.94 4.80
CA ALA A 24 -10.02 -5.36 4.45
C ALA A 24 -9.22 -5.70 3.19
N LEU A 25 -9.26 -4.85 2.15
CA LEU A 25 -8.46 -5.02 0.95
C LEU A 25 -6.97 -5.01 1.28
N PHE A 26 -6.54 -4.06 2.12
CA PHE A 26 -5.15 -3.91 2.49
C PHE A 26 -4.63 -5.10 3.30
N GLU A 27 -5.31 -5.48 4.37
CA GLU A 27 -4.86 -6.59 5.21
C GLU A 27 -4.97 -7.94 4.49
N ASN A 28 -5.99 -8.15 3.66
CA ASN A 28 -6.10 -9.33 2.81
C ASN A 28 -4.95 -9.38 1.79
N ALA A 29 -4.65 -8.25 1.12
CA ALA A 29 -3.54 -8.17 0.16
C ALA A 29 -2.19 -8.49 0.81
N LEU A 30 -1.93 -7.95 2.00
CA LEU A 30 -0.74 -8.25 2.78
C LEU A 30 -0.65 -9.69 3.26
N LEU A 31 -1.78 -10.35 3.48
CA LEU A 31 -1.86 -11.75 3.87
C LEU A 31 -1.59 -12.65 2.68
N MET A 32 -2.21 -12.37 1.54
CA MET A 32 -1.98 -13.08 0.28
C MET A 32 -0.52 -13.00 -0.17
N ASP A 33 0.08 -11.82 -0.16
CA ASP A 33 1.48 -11.63 -0.51
C ASP A 33 2.41 -12.45 0.41
N ARG A 34 2.12 -12.47 1.72
CA ARG A 34 2.87 -13.30 2.69
C ARG A 34 2.80 -14.80 2.37
N PHE A 35 1.69 -15.27 1.81
CA PHE A 35 1.52 -16.68 1.42
C PHE A 35 2.08 -17.01 0.03
N GLY A 36 2.75 -16.05 -0.62
CA GLY A 36 3.33 -16.24 -1.95
C GLY A 36 2.31 -16.10 -3.08
N GLU A 37 1.13 -15.56 -2.81
CA GLU A 37 0.06 -15.35 -3.79
C GLU A 37 0.20 -14.00 -4.51
N GLY A 38 1.43 -13.59 -4.80
CA GLY A 38 1.76 -12.26 -5.32
C GLY A 38 1.01 -11.87 -6.60
N GLU A 39 0.88 -12.78 -7.55
CA GLU A 39 0.11 -12.54 -8.79
C GLU A 39 -1.40 -12.53 -8.56
N ALA A 40 -1.89 -13.32 -7.61
CA ALA A 40 -3.31 -13.40 -7.31
C ALA A 40 -3.80 -12.17 -6.55
N VAL A 41 -2.97 -11.57 -5.69
CA VAL A 41 -3.31 -10.32 -5.01
C VAL A 41 -3.45 -9.16 -5.99
N ILE A 42 -2.56 -9.05 -6.98
CA ILE A 42 -2.65 -7.99 -8.00
C ILE A 42 -3.94 -8.14 -8.82
N ARG A 43 -4.31 -9.36 -9.23
CA ARG A 43 -5.60 -9.61 -9.92
C ARG A 43 -6.81 -9.22 -9.08
N ARG A 44 -6.84 -9.60 -7.80
CA ARG A 44 -7.92 -9.23 -6.88
C ARG A 44 -8.03 -7.72 -6.68
N LEU A 45 -6.90 -7.03 -6.55
CA LEU A 45 -6.89 -5.58 -6.45
C LEU A 45 -7.34 -4.92 -7.75
N GLN A 46 -7.03 -5.50 -8.91
CA GLN A 46 -7.55 -5.03 -10.19
C GLN A 46 -9.07 -5.17 -10.27
N GLU A 47 -9.64 -6.31 -9.84
CA GLU A 47 -11.09 -6.49 -9.77
C GLU A 47 -11.75 -5.43 -8.86
N ALA A 48 -11.15 -5.13 -7.70
CA ALA A 48 -11.63 -4.06 -6.82
C ALA A 48 -11.52 -2.67 -7.47
N LEU A 49 -10.46 -2.42 -8.25
CA LEU A 49 -10.29 -1.17 -8.99
C LEU A 49 -11.37 -1.02 -10.06
N ASP A 50 -11.62 -2.07 -10.83
CA ASP A 50 -12.64 -2.08 -11.89
C ASP A 50 -14.03 -1.78 -11.30
N ILE A 51 -14.40 -2.41 -10.17
CA ILE A 51 -15.65 -2.10 -9.45
C ILE A 51 -15.70 -0.63 -9.03
N ALA A 52 -14.61 -0.09 -8.48
CA ALA A 52 -14.57 1.31 -8.06
C ALA A 52 -14.73 2.27 -9.26
N GLU A 53 -14.13 1.95 -10.41
CA GLU A 53 -14.24 2.75 -11.63
C GLU A 53 -15.65 2.68 -12.22
N GLU A 54 -16.25 1.48 -12.32
CA GLU A 54 -17.62 1.29 -12.77
C GLU A 54 -18.63 2.05 -11.90
N GLU A 55 -18.44 2.02 -10.58
CA GLU A 55 -19.28 2.74 -9.62
C GLU A 55 -18.93 4.24 -9.50
N ASN A 56 -17.96 4.75 -10.28
CA ASN A 56 -17.47 6.14 -10.24
C ASN A 56 -16.96 6.58 -8.85
N LYS A 57 -16.47 5.62 -8.06
CA LYS A 57 -15.92 5.81 -6.73
C LYS A 57 -14.45 6.21 -6.79
N VAL A 58 -14.22 7.48 -7.14
CA VAL A 58 -12.88 8.03 -7.38
C VAL A 58 -11.95 7.89 -6.17
N LYS A 59 -12.46 8.04 -4.94
CA LYS A 59 -11.62 7.94 -3.74
C LYS A 59 -11.17 6.50 -3.50
N GLU A 60 -12.09 5.58 -3.62
CA GLU A 60 -11.87 4.14 -3.45
C GLU A 60 -10.94 3.60 -4.54
N ALA A 61 -11.10 4.02 -5.80
CA ALA A 61 -10.18 3.67 -6.88
C ALA A 61 -8.74 4.13 -6.59
N ARG A 62 -8.58 5.33 -6.00
CA ARG A 62 -7.27 5.83 -5.57
C ARG A 62 -6.71 5.05 -4.39
N ASP A 63 -7.56 4.68 -3.45
CA ASP A 63 -7.21 3.86 -2.30
C ASP A 63 -6.75 2.45 -2.72
N VAL A 64 -7.43 1.82 -3.69
CA VAL A 64 -7.01 0.54 -4.28
C VAL A 64 -5.64 0.67 -4.95
N ARG A 65 -5.44 1.70 -5.77
CA ARG A 65 -4.13 1.96 -6.42
C ARG A 65 -3.01 2.22 -5.42
N LEU A 66 -3.32 2.84 -4.27
CA LEU A 66 -2.37 2.99 -3.16
C LEU A 66 -1.96 1.63 -2.58
N ILE A 67 -2.92 0.70 -2.40
CA ILE A 67 -2.64 -0.67 -1.93
C ILE A 67 -1.79 -1.42 -2.96
N MET A 68 -2.13 -1.36 -4.25
CA MET A 68 -1.35 -1.99 -5.32
C MET A 68 0.09 -1.51 -5.34
N ALA A 69 0.33 -0.21 -5.20
CA ALA A 69 1.67 0.37 -5.11
C ALA A 69 2.46 -0.16 -3.90
N GLN A 70 1.80 -0.43 -2.77
CA GLN A 70 2.43 -1.05 -1.61
C GLN A 70 2.79 -2.52 -1.85
N ILE A 71 1.90 -3.27 -2.52
CA ILE A 71 2.17 -4.66 -2.87
C ILE A 71 3.33 -4.76 -3.87
N HIS A 72 3.36 -3.91 -4.90
CA HIS A 72 4.50 -3.84 -5.81
C HIS A 72 5.81 -3.54 -5.07
N PHE A 73 5.78 -2.63 -4.09
CA PHE A 73 6.95 -2.36 -3.28
C PHE A 73 7.41 -3.60 -2.47
N LEU A 74 6.48 -4.34 -1.86
CA LEU A 74 6.78 -5.59 -1.13
C LEU A 74 7.36 -6.68 -2.05
N GLN A 75 6.89 -6.73 -3.29
CA GLN A 75 7.37 -7.65 -4.32
C GLN A 75 8.71 -7.24 -4.96
N LYS A 76 9.41 -6.26 -4.37
CA LYS A 76 10.66 -5.68 -4.89
C LYS A 76 10.50 -4.96 -6.25
N ASN A 77 9.27 -4.72 -6.72
CA ASN A 77 8.96 -3.94 -7.93
C ASN A 77 8.97 -2.44 -7.60
N VAL A 78 10.13 -1.93 -7.19
CA VAL A 78 10.29 -0.58 -6.62
C VAL A 78 9.99 0.52 -7.64
N GLU A 79 10.36 0.33 -8.90
CA GLU A 79 10.11 1.32 -9.96
C GLU A 79 8.62 1.52 -10.22
N GLU A 80 7.87 0.43 -10.35
CA GLU A 80 6.42 0.47 -10.53
C GLU A 80 5.73 1.10 -9.32
N ALA A 81 6.13 0.73 -8.10
CA ALA A 81 5.61 1.35 -6.89
C ALA A 81 5.83 2.88 -6.89
N LEU A 82 7.04 3.35 -7.20
CA LEU A 82 7.35 4.78 -7.26
C LEU A 82 6.55 5.50 -8.33
N LYS A 83 6.34 4.87 -9.50
CA LYS A 83 5.52 5.41 -10.59
C LYS A 83 4.06 5.56 -10.16
N SER A 84 3.46 4.53 -9.57
CA SER A 84 2.08 4.58 -9.06
C SER A 84 1.91 5.67 -8.00
N TYR A 85 2.85 5.80 -7.05
CA TYR A 85 2.77 6.90 -6.07
C TYR A 85 2.93 8.27 -6.71
N GLN A 86 3.75 8.40 -7.75
CA GLN A 86 3.89 9.65 -8.48
C GLN A 86 2.56 10.03 -9.16
N GLU A 87 1.88 9.08 -9.80
CA GLU A 87 0.56 9.27 -10.40
C GLU A 87 -0.48 9.67 -9.34
N LEU A 88 -0.56 8.92 -8.23
CA LEU A 88 -1.45 9.25 -7.11
C LEU A 88 -1.23 10.66 -6.54
N SER A 89 0.03 11.09 -6.45
CA SER A 89 0.37 12.45 -5.99
C SER A 89 0.05 13.55 -7.00
N LYS A 90 -0.05 13.23 -8.30
CA LYS A 90 -0.48 14.16 -9.35
C LYS A 90 -2.01 14.29 -9.37
N GLU A 91 -2.70 13.17 -9.17
CA GLU A 91 -4.17 13.13 -9.11
C GLU A 91 -4.72 13.91 -7.92
N ASP A 92 -4.10 13.77 -6.75
CA ASP A 92 -4.43 14.57 -5.57
C ASP A 92 -3.16 15.01 -4.85
N PRO A 93 -2.72 16.24 -5.13
CA PRO A 93 -1.56 16.81 -4.49
C PRO A 93 -1.69 17.00 -2.97
N LYS A 94 -2.92 16.93 -2.42
CA LYS A 94 -3.18 17.08 -0.98
C LYS A 94 -3.15 15.76 -0.22
N ASP A 95 -3.17 14.63 -0.91
CA ASP A 95 -3.01 13.32 -0.30
C ASP A 95 -1.56 13.15 0.18
N PHE A 96 -1.36 13.11 1.49
CA PHE A 96 -0.03 12.98 2.09
C PHE A 96 0.53 11.55 1.96
N ARG A 97 -0.32 10.53 1.72
CA ARG A 97 0.07 9.11 1.78
C ARG A 97 1.11 8.75 0.72
N PRO A 98 0.98 9.14 -0.57
CA PRO A 98 2.00 8.86 -1.58
C PRO A 98 3.36 9.51 -1.28
N TYR A 99 3.37 10.71 -0.68
CA TYR A 99 4.61 11.38 -0.29
C TYR A 99 5.33 10.63 0.83
N PHE A 100 4.57 10.15 1.83
CA PHE A 100 5.14 9.31 2.89
C PHE A 100 5.77 8.04 2.30
N CYS A 101 5.01 7.30 1.49
CA CYS A 101 5.49 6.05 0.88
C CYS A 101 6.74 6.28 0.02
N ARG A 102 6.73 7.29 -0.85
CA ARG A 102 7.92 7.62 -1.67
C ARG A 102 9.11 8.02 -0.82
N GLY A 103 8.92 8.84 0.21
CA GLY A 103 9.98 9.23 1.13
C GLY A 103 10.64 8.03 1.80
N MET A 104 9.81 7.07 2.22
CA MET A 104 10.28 5.81 2.80
C MET A 104 11.04 4.95 1.79
N ILE A 105 10.54 4.82 0.56
CA ILE A 105 11.24 4.08 -0.50
C ILE A 105 12.59 4.73 -0.82
N TYR A 106 12.64 6.05 -1.03
CA TYR A 106 13.89 6.75 -1.26
C TYR A 106 14.87 6.61 -0.09
N SER A 107 14.38 6.59 1.15
CA SER A 107 15.22 6.34 2.32
C SER A 107 15.81 4.93 2.32
N LEU A 108 15.08 3.92 1.85
CA LEU A 108 15.56 2.55 1.74
C LEU A 108 16.55 2.36 0.57
N LEU A 109 16.48 3.23 -0.44
CA LEU A 109 17.41 3.28 -1.56
C LEU A 109 18.63 4.19 -1.32
N ASP A 110 18.85 4.66 -0.08
CA ASP A 110 19.89 5.64 0.29
C ASP A 110 19.82 6.98 -0.48
N ARG A 111 18.69 7.28 -1.12
CA ARG A 111 18.40 8.53 -1.84
C ARG A 111 17.90 9.60 -0.88
N ASN A 112 18.79 9.99 0.04
CA ASN A 112 18.47 10.82 1.20
C ASN A 112 17.87 12.20 0.86
N GLU A 113 18.34 12.85 -0.20
CA GLU A 113 17.82 14.17 -0.59
C GLU A 113 16.38 14.09 -1.11
N GLU A 114 16.07 13.09 -1.92
CA GLU A 114 14.70 12.87 -2.41
C GLU A 114 13.78 12.44 -1.27
N ALA A 115 14.27 11.57 -0.38
CA ALA A 115 13.54 11.20 0.83
C ALA A 115 13.16 12.44 1.66
N LYS A 116 14.12 13.35 1.90
CA LYS A 116 13.87 14.63 2.62
C LYS A 116 12.80 15.48 1.94
N GLN A 117 12.85 15.60 0.62
CA GLN A 117 11.85 16.36 -0.15
C GLN A 117 10.44 15.76 -0.01
N GLN A 118 10.32 14.43 -0.13
CA GLN A 118 9.03 13.77 0.02
C GLN A 118 8.51 13.88 1.46
N PHE A 119 9.38 13.70 2.46
CA PHE A 119 8.99 13.87 3.86
C PHE A 119 8.64 15.32 4.22
N ALA A 120 9.25 16.31 3.57
CA ALA A 120 8.87 17.71 3.74
C ALA A 120 7.43 17.93 3.27
N LYS A 121 7.08 17.46 2.07
CA LYS A 121 5.69 17.51 1.57
C LYS A 121 4.72 16.73 2.46
N TYR A 122 5.10 15.53 2.90
CA TYR A 122 4.31 14.77 3.86
C TYR A 122 4.02 15.57 5.13
N ARG A 123 5.03 16.22 5.73
CA ARG A 123 4.85 17.03 6.96
C ARG A 123 4.02 18.30 6.74
N GLU A 124 4.07 18.87 5.53
CA GLU A 124 3.27 20.04 5.16
C GLU A 124 1.78 19.68 5.04
N LEU A 125 1.48 18.52 4.47
CA LEU A 125 0.12 18.07 4.16
C LEU A 125 -0.52 17.25 5.28
N SER A 126 0.28 16.53 6.06
CA SER A 126 -0.19 15.72 7.17
C SER A 126 -0.79 16.61 8.26
N PRO A 127 -2.01 16.33 8.74
CA PRO A 127 -2.53 16.97 9.95
C PRO A 127 -1.53 16.81 11.09
N LYS A 128 -1.26 17.85 11.89
CA LYS A 128 -0.32 17.81 13.04
C LYS A 128 -0.60 16.69 14.06
N LYS A 129 -1.80 16.09 14.02
CA LYS A 129 -2.25 15.00 14.89
C LYS A 129 -2.32 13.64 14.17
N PHE A 130 -1.92 13.57 12.90
CA PHE A 130 -1.98 12.32 12.15
C PHE A 130 -0.79 11.44 12.53
N GLU A 131 -1.10 10.43 13.35
CA GLU A 131 -0.20 9.29 13.49
C GLU A 131 -0.13 8.62 12.13
N VAL A 132 1.08 8.34 11.63
CA VAL A 132 1.25 7.59 10.38
C VAL A 132 0.51 6.27 10.56
N GLU A 133 -0.63 6.11 9.88
CA GLU A 133 -1.54 5.00 10.11
C GLU A 133 -0.80 3.66 9.98
N GLY A 134 -1.23 2.68 10.78
CA GLY A 134 -0.58 1.37 10.89
C GLY A 134 -0.32 0.75 9.52
N TYR A 135 -1.28 0.83 8.59
CA TYR A 135 -1.15 0.29 7.25
C TYR A 135 0.02 0.88 6.44
N LEU A 136 0.29 2.19 6.55
CA LEU A 136 1.43 2.82 5.85
C LEU A 136 2.78 2.31 6.39
N ARG A 137 2.84 1.94 7.68
CA ARG A 137 4.06 1.45 8.33
C ARG A 137 4.23 -0.07 8.22
N THR A 138 3.13 -0.81 8.03
CA THR A 138 3.13 -2.28 8.00
C THR A 138 3.93 -2.82 6.82
N SER A 139 3.72 -2.30 5.61
CA SER A 139 4.44 -2.73 4.40
C SER A 139 5.96 -2.52 4.54
N LEU A 140 6.36 -1.42 5.18
CA LEU A 140 7.76 -1.07 5.41
C LEU A 140 8.43 -1.96 6.46
N SER A 141 7.70 -2.25 7.55
CA SER A 141 8.18 -3.14 8.61
C SER A 141 8.46 -4.53 8.05
N ARG A 142 7.61 -5.01 7.13
CA ARG A 142 7.81 -6.29 6.43
C ARG A 142 9.02 -6.25 5.51
N MET A 143 9.16 -5.23 4.65
CA MET A 143 10.31 -5.13 3.75
C MET A 143 11.65 -5.14 4.51
N LYS A 144 11.75 -4.41 5.62
CA LYS A 144 12.96 -4.38 6.46
C LYS A 144 13.26 -5.74 7.10
N LEU A 145 12.24 -6.51 7.46
CA LEU A 145 12.39 -7.89 7.95
C LEU A 145 12.90 -8.82 6.84
N PHE A 146 12.37 -8.72 5.62
CA PHE A 146 12.86 -9.49 4.48
C PHE A 146 14.34 -9.19 4.17
N GLY A 147 14.73 -7.91 4.15
CA GLY A 147 16.13 -7.51 3.94
C GLY A 147 17.09 -7.92 5.07
N SER A 148 16.57 -8.22 6.27
CA SER A 148 17.38 -8.71 7.39
C SER A 148 17.57 -10.24 7.36
N ASN A 149 16.65 -10.97 6.71
CA ASN A 149 16.71 -12.43 6.59
C ASN A 149 17.58 -12.93 5.42
N GLU A 150 18.07 -12.05 4.54
CA GLU A 150 19.00 -12.40 3.45
C GLU A 150 20.50 -12.31 3.87
N LYS A 151 20.79 -12.09 5.17
CA LYS A 151 22.14 -12.17 5.74
C LYS A 151 22.23 -13.29 6.78
N ASN A 152 22.17 -14.54 6.34
CA ASN A 152 22.74 -15.66 7.11
C ASN A 152 23.15 -16.79 6.18
#